data_AF-A0A3C0GCS8-F1
#
_entry.id   AF-A0A3C0GCS8-F1
#
_cell.length_a   1.000
_cell.length_b   1.000
_cell.length_c   1.000
_cell.angle_alpha   90.00
_cell.angle_beta   90.00
_cell.angle_gamma   90.00
#
_symmetry.space_group_name_H-M   'P 1'
#
loop_
_entity.id
_entity.type
_entity.pdbx_description
1 polymer ?
#
loop_
_entity_poly.entity_id
_entity_poly.type
_entity_poly.pdbx_seq_one_letter_code
_entity_poly.pdbx_strand_id
1 'polypeptide(L)'
;HLPAEFEPNKDYGYSNTNYLLLSRIIEQVTGGSRQDYFKQEILIPLGLNHTYGSLSEVNIDDVMSGYYVGIDEDFKYEDNGMMLATAADVGTFLRALNNGTLLNEQEMEIYTSLYEFNHGGLAAV
;
A
#
# COMPACT_ATOMS: atom_id res chain seq x y z
N HIS A 1 8.84 -25.66 2.47
CA HIS A 1 7.75 -24.80 2.98
C HIS A 1 7.73 -24.92 4.49
N LEU A 2 7.76 -23.79 5.21
CA LEU A 2 7.46 -23.77 6.64
C LEU A 2 5.94 -23.79 6.81
N PRO A 3 5.40 -24.53 7.79
CA PRO A 3 3.97 -24.51 8.07
C PRO A 3 3.55 -23.15 8.62
N ALA A 4 2.24 -22.86 8.58
CA ALA A 4 1.68 -21.75 9.34
C ALA A 4 1.91 -21.97 10.84
N GLU A 5 2.13 -20.89 11.59
CA GLU A 5 2.40 -20.95 13.04
C GLU A 5 1.15 -21.32 13.85
N PHE A 6 -0.03 -21.06 13.29
CA PHE A 6 -1.35 -21.34 13.88
C PHE A 6 -2.40 -21.56 12.80
N GLU A 7 -3.50 -22.21 13.16
CA GLU A 7 -4.68 -22.42 12.31
C GLU A 7 -5.33 -21.07 11.92
N PRO A 8 -5.99 -20.96 10.74
CA PRO A 8 -6.68 -19.74 10.33
C PRO A 8 -7.67 -19.24 11.39
N ASN A 9 -7.66 -17.92 11.64
CA ASN A 9 -8.52 -17.25 12.61
C ASN A 9 -8.34 -17.70 14.08
N LYS A 10 -7.22 -18.36 14.42
CA LYS A 10 -6.93 -18.75 15.81
C LYS A 10 -5.97 -17.83 16.55
N ASP A 11 -5.16 -17.08 15.80
CA ASP A 11 -4.24 -16.09 16.36
C ASP A 11 -3.92 -15.01 15.31
N TYR A 12 -3.12 -14.02 15.70
CA TYR A 12 -2.64 -12.93 14.85
C TYR A 12 -1.10 -12.94 14.76
N GLY A 13 -0.60 -12.85 13.53
CA GLY A 13 0.84 -12.76 13.24
C GLY A 13 1.07 -11.93 11.99
N TYR A 14 1.91 -10.90 12.10
CA TYR A 14 2.25 -10.05 10.95
C TYR A 14 3.13 -10.83 9.96
N SER A 15 2.75 -10.83 8.68
CA SER A 15 3.50 -11.52 7.61
C SER A 15 3.40 -10.75 6.30
N ASN A 16 4.54 -10.26 5.80
CA ASN A 16 4.65 -9.62 4.49
C ASN A 16 4.19 -10.55 3.36
N THR A 17 4.38 -11.86 3.52
CA THR A 17 3.96 -12.87 2.53
C THR A 17 2.44 -12.86 2.31
N ASN A 18 1.64 -12.46 3.30
CA ASN A 18 0.19 -12.33 3.13
C ASN A 18 -0.16 -11.24 2.10
N TYR A 19 0.57 -10.12 2.09
CA TYR A 19 0.39 -9.06 1.09
C TYR A 19 0.88 -9.48 -0.30
N LEU A 20 1.92 -10.32 -0.40
CA LEU A 20 2.34 -10.93 -1.66
C LEU A 20 1.24 -11.84 -2.23
N LEU A 21 0.58 -12.63 -1.38
CA LEU A 21 -0.56 -13.46 -1.79
C LEU A 21 -1.72 -12.59 -2.31
N LEU A 22 -2.07 -11.50 -1.61
CA LEU A 22 -3.10 -10.56 -2.07
C LEU A 22 -2.75 -9.93 -3.43
N SER A 23 -1.48 -9.56 -3.65
CA SER A 23 -1.00 -9.09 -4.97
C SER A 23 -1.29 -10.10 -6.07
N ARG A 24 -1.01 -11.39 -5.84
CA ARG A 24 -1.27 -12.45 -6.81
C ARG A 24 -2.75 -12.66 -7.09
N ILE A 25 -3.59 -12.53 -6.06
CA ILE A 25 -5.05 -12.61 -6.22
C ILE A 25 -5.55 -11.46 -7.10
N ILE A 26 -5.09 -10.23 -6.86
CA ILE A 26 -5.41 -9.07 -7.70
C ILE A 26 -5.00 -9.34 -9.15
N GLU A 27 -3.74 -9.74 -9.38
CA GLU A 27 -3.24 -10.05 -10.73
C GLU A 27 -4.07 -11.12 -11.42
N GLN A 28 -4.40 -12.21 -10.72
CA GLN A 28 -5.16 -13.33 -11.27
C GLN A 28 -6.61 -12.95 -11.61
N VAL A 29 -7.26 -12.15 -10.77
CA VAL A 29 -8.66 -11.75 -10.95
C VAL A 29 -8.80 -10.64 -11.99
N THR A 30 -7.84 -9.72 -12.06
CA THR A 30 -7.90 -8.55 -12.97
C THR A 30 -7.24 -8.82 -14.33
N GLY A 31 -6.36 -9.81 -14.42
CA GLY A 31 -5.63 -10.17 -15.64
C GLY A 31 -4.47 -9.22 -15.99
N GLY A 32 -4.15 -8.26 -15.12
CA GLY A 32 -3.04 -7.30 -15.28
C GLY A 32 -2.07 -7.30 -14.09
N SER A 33 -1.08 -6.42 -14.10
CA SER A 33 -0.22 -6.23 -12.92
C SER A 33 -0.99 -5.54 -11.79
N ARG A 34 -0.63 -5.78 -10.51
CA ARG A 34 -1.27 -5.02 -9.42
C ARG A 34 -1.01 -3.51 -9.53
N GLN A 35 0.11 -3.12 -10.13
CA GLN A 35 0.49 -1.72 -10.33
C GLN A 35 -0.44 -1.05 -11.32
N ASP A 36 -0.76 -1.73 -12.43
CA ASP A 36 -1.74 -1.23 -13.41
C ASP A 36 -3.12 -1.08 -12.77
N TYR A 37 -3.54 -2.07 -11.99
CA TYR A 37 -4.81 -1.99 -11.26
C TYR A 37 -4.84 -0.79 -10.30
N PHE A 38 -3.83 -0.62 -9.45
CA PHE A 38 -3.76 0.54 -8.54
C PHE A 38 -3.70 1.87 -9.30
N LYS A 39 -3.01 1.91 -10.44
CA LYS A 39 -2.94 3.12 -11.26
C LYS A 39 -4.31 3.51 -11.80
N GLN A 40 -5.08 2.55 -12.34
CA GLN A 40 -6.39 2.81 -12.93
C GLN A 40 -7.47 3.10 -11.88
N GLU A 41 -7.49 2.33 -10.78
CA GLU A 41 -8.58 2.40 -9.81
C GLU A 41 -8.32 3.44 -8.69
N ILE A 42 -7.06 3.80 -8.43
CA ILE A 42 -6.70 4.68 -7.30
C ILE A 42 -5.94 5.91 -7.75
N LEU A 43 -4.80 5.75 -8.43
CA LEU A 43 -3.89 6.88 -8.66
C LEU A 43 -4.47 7.90 -9.66
N ILE A 44 -4.98 7.43 -10.81
CA ILE A 44 -5.57 8.30 -11.83
C ILE A 44 -6.84 9.01 -11.29
N PRO A 45 -7.82 8.33 -10.69
CA PRO A 45 -9.03 8.97 -10.18
C PRO A 45 -8.76 10.02 -9.09
N LEU A 46 -7.75 9.79 -8.25
CA LEU A 46 -7.37 10.72 -7.18
C LEU A 46 -6.34 11.77 -7.61
N GLY A 47 -5.82 11.71 -8.85
CA GLY A 47 -4.80 12.61 -9.36
C GLY A 47 -3.45 12.51 -8.65
N LEU A 48 -3.08 11.31 -8.17
CA LEU A 48 -1.83 11.04 -7.44
C LEU A 48 -0.64 10.90 -8.41
N ASN A 49 -0.25 12.02 -9.01
CA ASN A 49 0.75 12.06 -10.08
C ASN A 49 2.20 11.88 -9.61
N HIS A 50 2.45 11.86 -8.30
CA HIS A 50 3.77 11.63 -7.69
C HIS A 50 3.75 10.38 -6.80
N THR A 51 3.00 9.37 -7.26
CA THR A 51 2.94 8.03 -6.69
C THR A 51 3.26 7.01 -7.76
N TYR A 52 4.23 6.15 -7.49
CA TYR A 52 4.92 5.31 -8.47
C TYR A 52 4.88 3.84 -8.05
N GLY A 53 4.74 2.94 -9.01
CA GLY A 53 4.69 1.49 -8.81
C GLY A 53 6.06 0.84 -8.57
N SER A 54 7.13 1.49 -8.99
CA SER A 54 8.53 1.03 -8.93
C SER A 54 9.48 2.23 -8.93
N LEU A 55 10.70 2.02 -8.42
CA LEU A 55 11.78 3.00 -8.47
C LEU A 55 12.15 3.39 -9.92
N SER A 56 11.93 2.49 -10.90
CA SER A 56 12.19 2.76 -12.32
C SER A 56 11.29 3.83 -12.95
N GLU A 57 10.18 4.19 -12.29
CA GLU A 57 9.22 5.19 -12.78
C GLU A 57 9.51 6.61 -12.26
N VAL A 58 10.45 6.77 -11.33
CA VAL A 58 10.78 8.05 -10.69
C VAL A 58 12.20 8.48 -11.02
N ASN A 59 12.42 9.78 -11.12
CA ASN A 59 13.76 10.33 -11.20
C ASN A 59 14.47 10.12 -9.86
N ILE A 60 15.55 9.35 -9.87
CA ILE A 60 16.29 8.97 -8.65
C ILE A 60 16.86 10.18 -7.90
N ASP A 61 17.09 11.30 -8.57
CA ASP A 61 17.54 12.54 -7.93
C ASP A 61 16.46 13.19 -7.06
N ASP A 62 15.18 12.87 -7.31
CA ASP A 62 14.02 13.33 -6.53
C ASP A 62 13.67 12.36 -5.37
N VAL A 63 14.38 11.23 -5.25
CA VAL A 63 14.18 10.24 -4.18
C VAL A 63 15.16 10.50 -3.04
N MET A 64 14.60 10.64 -1.83
CA MET A 64 15.36 10.77 -0.59
C MET A 64 16.22 9.53 -0.32
N SER A 65 17.42 9.74 0.21
CA SER A 65 18.32 8.68 0.67
C SER A 65 17.71 7.85 1.81
N GLY A 66 17.98 6.54 1.79
CA GLY A 66 17.58 5.60 2.83
C GLY A 66 18.79 5.23 3.70
N TYR A 67 18.62 5.24 5.02
CA TYR A 67 19.74 5.03 5.95
C TYR A 67 19.38 3.99 7.02
N TYR A 68 20.36 3.17 7.36
CA TYR A 68 20.29 2.25 8.49
C TYR A 68 21.51 2.42 9.39
N VAL A 69 21.29 2.40 10.71
CA VAL A 69 22.36 2.64 11.69
C VAL A 69 23.42 1.54 11.59
N GLY A 70 24.67 1.95 11.33
CA GLY A 70 25.80 1.03 11.19
C GLY A 70 25.97 0.42 9.80
N ILE A 71 25.21 0.90 8.80
CA ILE A 71 25.38 0.54 7.39
C ILE A 71 25.58 1.82 6.58
N ASP A 72 26.71 1.89 5.86
CA ASP A 72 27.08 3.07 5.05
C ASP A 72 26.41 3.09 3.66
N GLU A 73 25.72 2.02 3.28
CA GLU A 73 24.99 1.92 2.02
C GLU A 73 23.74 2.81 2.04
N ASP A 74 23.52 3.53 0.93
CA ASP A 74 22.29 4.30 0.71
C ASP A 74 21.23 3.38 0.09
N PHE A 75 20.18 3.12 0.86
CA PHE A 75 19.10 2.22 0.49
C PHE A 75 18.12 2.79 -0.54
N LYS A 76 18.29 4.05 -1.00
CA LYS A 76 17.40 4.64 -2.01
C LYS A 76 17.37 3.90 -3.35
N TYR A 77 18.40 3.10 -3.63
CA TYR A 77 18.53 2.34 -4.88
C TYR A 77 17.87 0.95 -4.81
N GLU A 78 17.33 0.56 -3.67
CA GLU A 78 16.65 -0.73 -3.54
C GLU A 78 15.26 -0.72 -4.15
N ASP A 79 15.10 -1.40 -5.30
CA ASP A 79 13.79 -1.65 -5.90
C ASP A 79 13.22 -2.99 -5.41
N ASN A 80 12.61 -2.96 -4.23
CA ASN A 80 12.02 -4.13 -3.58
C ASN A 80 10.56 -4.38 -3.97
N GLY A 81 10.09 -3.77 -5.06
CA GLY A 81 8.69 -3.86 -5.49
C GLY A 81 7.72 -3.09 -4.59
N MET A 82 8.23 -2.15 -3.78
CA MET A 82 7.43 -1.20 -3.01
C MET A 82 7.03 -0.01 -3.87
N MET A 83 5.88 0.60 -3.56
CA MET A 83 5.47 1.86 -4.20
C MET A 83 6.16 3.04 -3.54
N LEU A 84 6.43 4.09 -4.32
CA LEU A 84 6.99 5.35 -3.82
C LEU A 84 5.93 6.44 -3.95
N ALA A 85 5.82 7.32 -2.96
CA ALA A 85 4.86 8.41 -2.99
C ALA A 85 5.41 9.64 -2.28
N THR A 86 4.98 10.83 -2.70
CA THR A 86 5.20 12.05 -1.92
C THR A 86 4.26 12.10 -0.72
N ALA A 87 4.65 12.81 0.34
CA ALA A 87 3.78 13.04 1.50
C ALA A 87 2.47 13.75 1.11
N ALA A 88 2.49 14.59 0.07
CA ALA A 88 1.31 15.28 -0.43
C ALA A 88 0.29 14.29 -1.03
N ASP A 89 0.75 13.36 -1.87
CA ASP A 89 -0.11 12.34 -2.48
C ASP A 89 -0.68 11.37 -1.44
N VAL A 90 0.16 10.92 -0.49
CA VAL A 90 -0.32 10.10 0.66
C VAL A 90 -1.40 10.85 1.44
N GLY A 91 -1.23 12.15 1.67
CA GLY A 91 -2.25 12.98 2.32
C GLY A 91 -3.57 13.08 1.53
N THR A 92 -3.51 13.13 0.20
CA THR A 92 -4.70 13.10 -0.66
C THR A 92 -5.40 11.74 -0.61
N PHE A 93 -4.64 10.65 -0.72
CA PHE A 93 -5.16 9.29 -0.58
C PHE A 93 -5.88 9.07 0.76
N LEU A 94 -5.24 9.45 1.88
CA LEU A 94 -5.82 9.31 3.22
C LEU A 94 -7.11 10.12 3.38
N ARG A 95 -7.18 11.34 2.83
CA ARG A 95 -8.42 12.12 2.84
C ARG A 95 -9.54 11.46 2.03
N ALA A 96 -9.22 10.94 0.84
CA ALA A 96 -10.19 10.28 -0.03
C ALA A 96 -10.73 8.98 0.57
N LEU A 97 -9.88 8.23 1.28
CA LEU A 97 -10.28 7.04 2.02
C LEU A 97 -11.19 7.40 3.20
N ASN A 98 -10.82 8.41 4.00
CA ASN A 98 -11.58 8.81 5.19
C ASN A 98 -12.93 9.47 4.91
N ASN A 99 -13.04 10.26 3.84
CA ASN A 99 -14.29 10.90 3.46
C ASN A 99 -15.18 10.02 2.56
N GLY A 100 -14.71 8.81 2.24
CA GLY A 100 -15.42 7.83 1.44
C GLY A 100 -15.57 8.15 -0.03
N THR A 101 -14.71 9.02 -0.57
CA THR A 101 -14.71 9.34 -2.01
C THR A 101 -13.93 8.35 -2.86
N LEU A 102 -13.09 7.52 -2.23
CA LEU A 102 -12.35 6.45 -2.92
C LEU A 102 -13.17 5.18 -3.13
N LEU A 103 -13.99 4.81 -2.15
CA LEU A 103 -14.73 3.54 -2.13
C LEU A 103 -16.18 3.77 -2.51
N ASN A 104 -16.77 2.82 -3.25
CA ASN A 104 -18.22 2.81 -3.46
C ASN A 104 -18.98 2.42 -2.17
N GLU A 105 -20.31 2.51 -2.19
CA GLU A 105 -21.14 2.24 -0.99
C GLU A 105 -20.91 0.84 -0.38
N GLN A 106 -20.76 -0.19 -1.22
CA GLN A 106 -20.56 -1.58 -0.77
C GLN A 106 -19.15 -1.77 -0.20
N GLU A 107 -18.14 -1.18 -0.85
CA GLU A 107 -16.76 -1.21 -0.37
C GLU A 107 -16.61 -0.46 0.95
N MET A 108 -17.32 0.66 1.12
CA MET A 108 -17.34 1.42 2.36
C MET A 108 -18.04 0.65 3.48
N GLU A 109 -19.11 -0.10 3.20
CA GLU A 109 -19.75 -0.98 4.17
C GLU A 109 -18.77 -2.06 4.69
N ILE A 110 -18.02 -2.70 3.77
CA ILE A 110 -16.99 -3.66 4.14
C ILE A 110 -15.90 -2.97 4.98
N TYR A 111 -15.37 -1.85 4.51
CA TYR A 111 -14.28 -1.14 5.17
C TYR A 111 -14.64 -0.68 6.59
N THR A 112 -15.83 -0.11 6.79
CA THR A 112 -16.32 0.33 8.11
C THR A 112 -16.63 -0.83 9.05
N SER A 113 -17.03 -2.00 8.52
CA SER A 113 -17.24 -3.20 9.35
C SER A 113 -15.95 -3.74 9.98
N LEU A 114 -14.79 -3.45 9.37
CA LEU A 114 -13.47 -3.91 9.82
C LEU A 114 -12.78 -2.91 10.75
N TYR A 115 -13.15 -1.62 10.66
CA TYR A 115 -12.56 -0.52 11.41
C TYR A 115 -13.65 0.33 12.08
N GLU A 116 -13.98 0.01 13.33
CA GLU A 116 -14.98 0.77 14.13
C GLU A 116 -14.62 2.26 14.27
N PHE A 117 -13.32 2.57 14.24
CA PHE A 117 -12.81 3.92 14.15
C PHE A 117 -12.23 4.07 12.74
N ASN A 118 -12.85 4.90 11.89
CA ASN A 118 -12.27 5.35 10.62
C ASN A 118 -10.75 5.66 10.78
N HIS A 119 -9.96 5.70 9.70
CA HIS A 119 -8.53 6.09 9.76
C HIS A 119 -8.33 7.58 10.12
N GLY A 120 -8.94 8.07 11.21
CA GLY A 120 -8.83 9.42 11.74
C GLY A 120 -7.45 9.76 12.33
N GLY A 121 -6.44 8.92 12.11
CA GLY A 121 -5.07 9.17 12.53
C GLY A 121 -4.87 9.16 14.04
N LEU A 122 -5.86 8.76 14.85
CA LEU A 122 -5.66 8.46 16.25
C LEU A 122 -4.88 7.14 16.32
N ALA A 123 -3.58 7.25 16.54
CA ALA A 123 -2.84 6.17 17.16
C ALA A 123 -3.61 5.84 18.46
N ALA A 124 -4.19 4.64 18.52
CA ALA A 124 -4.73 4.12 19.76
C ALA A 124 -3.59 4.19 20.80
N VAL A 125 -3.83 4.97 21.85
CA VAL A 125 -2.98 5.05 23.05
C VAL A 125 -3.39 3.94 23.99
#